data_AF-A0A0S9R1L4-F1
#
_entry.id   AF-A0A0S9R1L4-F1
#
_cell.length_a   1.000
_cell.length_b   1.000
_cell.length_c   1.000
_cell.angle_alpha   90.00
_cell.angle_beta   90.00
_cell.angle_gamma   90.00
#
_symmetry.space_group_name_H-M   'P 1'
#
loop_
_entity.id
_entity.type
_entity.pdbx_description
1 polymer ?
#
loop_
_entity_poly.entity_id
_entity_poly.type
_entity_poly.pdbx_seq_one_letter_code
_entity_poly.pdbx_strand_id
1 'polypeptide(L)'
;MATTYQCFFCRATIDITSDEAMVVNVHRRIDEDEWGDDWFVDSAKDTFRFCSQAHLAQYMQQYPLPPPNMGVDADDDEWTLGDTVGCAVVVLVLVALLAGSVYGLVTLVSDLL
;
A
#
# COMPACT_ATOMS: atom_id res chain seq x y z
N MET A 1 -36.66 12.57 -13.52
CA MET A 1 -37.21 11.68 -12.47
C MET A 1 -36.51 12.07 -11.17
N ALA A 2 -37.25 12.40 -10.12
CA ALA A 2 -36.65 12.65 -8.81
C ALA A 2 -36.24 11.30 -8.22
N THR A 3 -34.94 10.99 -8.23
CA THR A 3 -34.41 9.80 -7.57
C THR A 3 -34.52 9.99 -6.06
N THR A 4 -35.48 9.32 -5.44
CA THR A 4 -35.61 9.24 -3.99
C THR A 4 -34.58 8.24 -3.46
N TYR A 5 -33.65 8.73 -2.65
CA TYR A 5 -32.65 7.89 -2.00
C TYR A 5 -33.17 7.42 -0.64
N GLN A 6 -32.70 6.27 -0.16
CA GLN A 6 -33.02 5.76 1.18
C GLN A 6 -31.77 5.76 2.07
N CYS A 7 -31.99 5.99 3.35
CA CYS A 7 -30.95 5.95 4.36
C CYS A 7 -30.58 4.50 4.64
N PHE A 8 -29.29 4.18 4.61
CA PHE A 8 -28.82 2.82 4.86
C PHE A 8 -29.04 2.36 6.31
N PHE A 9 -29.13 3.31 7.24
CA PHE A 9 -29.40 3.03 8.65
C PHE A 9 -30.90 2.91 8.95
N CYS A 10 -31.66 4.00 8.85
CA CYS A 10 -33.06 4.05 9.27
C CYS A 10 -34.08 3.71 8.17
N ARG A 11 -33.63 3.45 6.93
CA ARG A 11 -34.48 3.16 5.75
C ARG A 11 -35.47 4.26 5.34
N ALA A 12 -35.46 5.41 6.02
CA ALA A 12 -36.25 6.56 5.64
C ALA A 12 -35.77 7.15 4.29
N THR A 13 -36.69 7.81 3.58
CA THR A 13 -36.35 8.60 2.39
C THR A 13 -35.47 9.78 2.79
N ILE A 14 -34.42 10.03 2.02
CA ILE A 14 -33.43 11.08 2.28
C ILE A 14 -33.45 12.10 1.15
N ASP A 15 -33.34 13.36 1.55
CA ASP A 15 -32.93 14.44 0.67
C ASP A 15 -31.40 14.57 0.71
N ILE A 16 -30.73 14.14 -0.36
CA ILE A 16 -29.27 14.20 -0.49
C ILE A 16 -28.74 15.63 -0.64
N THR A 17 -29.62 16.62 -0.88
CA THR A 17 -29.24 18.03 -1.02
C THR A 17 -29.28 18.78 0.31
N SER A 18 -29.76 18.14 1.37
CA SER A 18 -29.71 18.67 2.73
C SER A 18 -28.27 18.75 3.24
N ASP A 19 -27.93 19.83 3.96
CA ASP A 19 -26.62 20.02 4.59
C ASP A 19 -26.28 18.94 5.64
N GLU A 20 -27.30 18.26 6.17
CA GLU A 20 -27.12 17.19 7.16
C GLU A 20 -26.87 15.81 6.52
N ALA A 21 -27.15 15.65 5.22
CA ALA A 21 -27.04 14.38 4.55
C ALA A 21 -25.57 13.97 4.34
N MET A 22 -25.26 12.71 4.63
CA MET A 22 -23.92 12.16 4.47
C MET A 22 -23.91 11.14 3.33
N VAL A 23 -23.02 11.35 2.35
CA VAL A 23 -22.76 10.41 1.25
C VAL A 23 -21.34 9.89 1.39
N VAL A 24 -21.20 8.59 1.65
CA VAL A 24 -19.92 7.94 1.87
C VAL A 24 -19.65 6.95 0.74
N ASN A 25 -18.43 7.02 0.22
CA ASN A 25 -17.99 6.24 -0.90
C ASN A 25 -16.87 5.32 -0.43
N VAL A 26 -17.10 4.01 -0.53
CA VAL A 26 -16.13 2.99 -0.12
C VAL A 26 -15.65 2.29 -1.39
N HIS A 27 -14.34 2.37 -1.61
CA HIS A 27 -13.66 1.69 -2.70
C HIS A 27 -13.19 0.34 -2.16
N ARG A 28 -13.64 -0.76 -2.77
CA ARG A 28 -13.17 -2.12 -2.41
C ARG A 28 -12.10 -2.51 -3.42
N ARG A 29 -10.91 -2.82 -2.93
CA ARG A 29 -9.71 -3.24 -3.68
C ARG A 29 -8.97 -2.08 -4.36
N ILE A 30 -7.74 -1.89 -3.90
CA ILE A 30 -6.67 -1.25 -4.67
C ILE A 30 -5.88 -2.46 -5.15
N ASP A 31 -5.88 -2.74 -6.45
CA ASP A 31 -4.98 -3.74 -7.00
C ASP A 31 -3.54 -3.24 -6.76
N GLU A 32 -2.69 -4.12 -6.20
CA GLU A 32 -1.35 -3.82 -5.65
C GLU A 32 -0.37 -3.28 -6.70
N ASP A 33 -0.68 -3.46 -7.98
CA ASP A 33 0.19 -3.24 -9.14
C ASP A 33 0.04 -1.85 -9.79
N GLU A 34 -0.86 -1.00 -9.30
CA GLU A 34 -1.13 0.32 -9.87
C GLU A 34 -0.92 1.47 -8.87
N TRP A 35 0.35 1.70 -8.52
CA TRP A 35 0.81 3.04 -8.11
C TRP A 35 0.97 3.96 -9.34
N GLY A 36 -0.01 3.93 -10.25
CA GLY A 36 -0.19 4.91 -11.31
C GLY A 36 -0.94 6.13 -10.78
N ASP A 37 -0.69 7.31 -11.33
CA ASP A 37 -1.26 8.60 -10.90
C ASP A 37 -2.81 8.70 -10.99
N ASP A 38 -3.51 7.63 -11.37
CA ASP A 38 -4.97 7.50 -11.34
C ASP A 38 -5.38 6.64 -10.14
N TRP A 39 -5.56 7.30 -8.99
CA TRP A 39 -5.67 6.68 -7.66
C TRP A 39 -6.87 5.74 -7.41
N PHE A 40 -7.68 5.39 -8.42
CA PHE A 40 -8.85 4.51 -8.27
C PHE A 40 -9.19 3.81 -9.59
N VAL A 41 -8.58 2.65 -9.87
CA VAL A 41 -8.81 1.92 -11.13
C VAL A 41 -9.99 0.94 -11.06
N ASP A 42 -10.43 0.54 -9.85
CA ASP A 42 -11.65 -0.29 -9.72
C ASP A 42 -12.94 0.57 -9.71
N SER A 43 -13.79 0.31 -10.70
CA SER A 43 -15.15 0.86 -10.84
C SER A 43 -16.12 0.37 -9.75
N ALA A 44 -15.76 -0.66 -8.99
CA ALA A 44 -16.56 -1.22 -7.91
C ALA A 44 -16.56 -0.33 -6.66
N LYS A 45 -17.45 0.67 -6.68
CA LYS A 45 -17.67 1.63 -5.60
C LYS A 45 -18.97 1.36 -4.87
N ASP A 46 -18.91 1.12 -3.57
CA ASP A 46 -20.10 1.13 -2.73
C ASP A 46 -20.41 2.57 -2.29
N THR A 47 -21.59 3.07 -2.66
CA THR A 47 -22.06 4.39 -2.24
C THR A 47 -23.12 4.25 -1.15
N PHE A 48 -22.76 4.58 0.09
CA PHE A 48 -23.65 4.61 1.24
C PHE A 48 -24.21 6.01 1.44
N ARG A 49 -25.48 6.09 1.87
CA ARG A 49 -26.19 7.35 2.06
C ARG A 49 -26.90 7.36 3.41
N PHE A 50 -26.76 8.44 4.16
CA PHE A 50 -27.30 8.58 5.51
C PHE A 50 -27.96 9.94 5.71
N CYS A 51 -29.02 10.00 6.51
CA CYS A 51 -29.70 11.26 6.84
C CYS A 51 -28.85 12.21 7.69
N SER A 52 -27.88 11.69 8.43
CA SER A 52 -27.05 12.45 9.36
C SER A 52 -25.73 11.74 9.67
N GLN A 53 -24.77 12.49 10.20
CA GLN A 53 -23.51 11.94 10.73
C GLN A 53 -23.75 10.92 11.86
N ALA A 54 -24.78 11.13 12.69
CA ALA A 54 -25.13 10.19 13.76
C ALA A 54 -25.55 8.81 13.22
N HIS A 55 -26.34 8.78 12.13
CA HIS A 55 -26.73 7.54 11.47
C HIS A 55 -25.54 6.82 10.81
N LEU A 56 -24.62 7.58 10.19
CA LEU A 56 -23.38 7.02 9.67
C LEU A 56 -22.57 6.36 10.80
N ALA A 57 -22.37 7.07 11.92
CA ALA A 57 -21.60 6.55 13.05
C ALA A 57 -22.21 5.27 13.63
N GLN A 58 -23.54 5.22 13.81
CA GLN A 58 -24.23 4.02 14.28
C GLN A 58 -24.13 2.86 13.28
N TYR A 59 -24.23 3.15 11.98
CA TYR A 59 -24.06 2.14 10.94
C TYR A 59 -22.64 1.55 10.95
N MET A 60 -21.60 2.38 11.05
CA MET A 60 -20.21 1.93 11.07
C MET A 60 -19.84 1.16 12.35
N GLN A 61 -20.55 1.40 13.46
CA GLN A 61 -20.40 0.57 14.67
C GLN A 61 -20.94 -0.86 14.49
N GLN A 62 -22.01 -1.02 13.72
CA GLN A 62 -22.64 -2.33 13.49
C GLN A 62 -21.98 -3.10 12.34
N TYR A 63 -21.52 -2.39 11.32
CA TYR A 63 -20.89 -2.94 10.12
C TYR A 63 -19.50 -2.31 9.98
N PRO A 64 -18.51 -2.76 10.79
CA PRO A 64 -17.15 -2.28 10.64
C PRO A 64 -16.68 -2.59 9.23
N LEU A 65 -16.02 -1.61 8.61
CA LEU A 65 -15.37 -1.84 7.32
C LEU A 65 -14.35 -2.97 7.49
N PRO A 66 -14.22 -3.87 6.49
CA PRO A 66 -13.12 -4.82 6.52
C PRO A 66 -11.82 -4.04 6.75
N PRO A 67 -10.89 -4.56 7.56
CA PRO A 67 -9.60 -3.91 7.70
C PRO A 67 -9.05 -3.67 6.29
N PRO A 68 -8.32 -2.55 6.07
CA PRO A 68 -7.62 -2.39 4.81
C PRO A 68 -6.89 -3.69 4.53
N ASN A 69 -6.85 -4.12 3.26
CA ASN A 69 -5.80 -5.02 2.84
C ASN A 69 -4.54 -4.25 3.19
N MET A 70 -3.98 -4.50 4.37
CA MET A 70 -2.55 -4.47 4.53
C MET A 70 -2.16 -5.54 3.52
N GLY A 71 -1.84 -5.07 2.31
CA GLY A 71 -1.06 -5.85 1.36
C GLY A 71 0.00 -6.54 2.20
N VAL A 72 0.29 -7.78 1.86
CA VAL A 72 1.15 -8.63 2.67
C VAL A 72 2.58 -8.04 2.60
N ASP A 73 2.81 -6.92 3.26
CA ASP A 73 4.00 -6.55 4.01
C ASP A 73 3.95 -7.36 5.31
N ALA A 74 3.62 -8.67 5.22
CA ALA A 74 4.37 -9.57 6.03
C ALA A 74 5.79 -9.37 5.51
N ASP A 75 6.61 -8.72 6.32
CA ASP A 75 8.06 -8.86 6.31
C ASP A 75 8.42 -10.36 6.42
N ASP A 76 8.01 -11.17 5.45
CA ASP A 76 8.75 -12.31 5.02
C ASP A 76 9.90 -11.71 4.20
N ASP A 77 10.84 -11.11 4.92
CA ASP A 77 12.26 -11.03 4.56
C ASP A 77 12.81 -12.47 4.41
N GLU A 78 12.13 -13.32 3.62
CA GLU A 78 12.62 -14.62 3.22
C GLU A 78 13.65 -14.34 2.13
N TRP A 79 14.83 -13.90 2.56
CA TRP A 79 16.00 -13.77 1.71
C TRP A 79 16.18 -15.08 0.97
N THR A 80 15.84 -15.07 -0.31
CA THR A 80 15.96 -16.26 -1.13
C THR A 80 17.43 -16.73 -1.10
N LEU A 81 17.66 -18.04 -1.15
CA LEU A 81 19.03 -18.58 -1.18
C LEU A 81 19.88 -17.96 -2.31
N GLY A 82 19.23 -17.56 -3.40
CA GLY A 82 19.85 -16.84 -4.51
C GLY A 82 20.41 -15.48 -4.11
N ASP A 83 19.69 -14.73 -3.27
CA ASP A 83 20.09 -13.39 -2.84
C ASP A 83 21.27 -13.44 -1.86
N THR A 84 21.26 -14.43 -0.96
CA THR A 84 22.38 -14.69 -0.04
C THR A 84 23.66 -15.07 -0.80
N VAL A 85 23.55 -15.97 -1.79
CA VAL A 85 24.69 -16.38 -2.62
C VAL A 85 25.19 -15.23 -3.49
N GLY A 86 24.28 -14.44 -4.07
CA GLY A 86 24.63 -13.24 -4.84
C GLY A 86 25.44 -12.23 -4.03
N CYS A 87 24.95 -11.89 -2.83
CA CYS A 87 25.68 -11.02 -1.91
C CYS A 87 27.05 -11.57 -1.53
N ALA A 88 27.15 -12.86 -1.21
CA ALA A 88 28.42 -13.49 -0.86
C ALA A 88 29.45 -13.40 -2.01
N VAL A 89 29.02 -13.63 -3.25
CA VAL A 89 29.90 -13.51 -4.43
C VAL A 89 30.39 -12.07 -4.61
N VAL A 90 29.49 -11.09 -4.49
CA VAL A 90 29.86 -9.66 -4.61
C VAL A 90 30.88 -9.28 -3.54
N VAL A 91 30.68 -9.69 -2.29
CA VAL A 91 31.62 -9.44 -1.20
C VAL A 91 32.99 -10.07 -1.48
N LEU A 92 33.04 -11.31 -1.97
CA LEU A 92 34.30 -11.97 -2.31
C LEU A 92 35.06 -11.25 -3.44
N VAL A 93 34.35 -10.78 -4.46
CA VAL A 93 34.95 -9.99 -5.55
C VAL A 93 35.54 -8.69 -5.02
N LEU A 94 34.81 -7.98 -4.15
CA LEU A 94 35.29 -6.75 -3.53
C LEU A 94 36.55 -6.98 -2.69
N VAL A 95 36.58 -8.06 -1.90
CA VAL A 95 37.76 -8.42 -1.10
C VAL A 95 38.96 -8.76 -1.99
N ALA A 96 38.75 -9.48 -3.09
CA ALA A 96 39.82 -9.80 -4.04
C ALA A 96 40.40 -8.54 -4.70
N LEU A 97 39.55 -7.59 -5.09
CA LEU A 97 39.98 -6.30 -5.65
C LEU A 97 40.76 -5.46 -4.63
N LEU A 98 40.32 -5.44 -3.37
CA LEU A 98 41.04 -4.76 -2.29
C LEU A 98 42.40 -5.39 -2.03
N ALA A 99 42.47 -6.71 -1.91
CA ALA A 99 43.74 -7.42 -1.71
C ALA A 99 44.69 -7.21 -2.90
N GLY A 100 44.18 -7.28 -4.13
CA GLY A 100 44.95 -7.05 -5.35
C GLY A 100 45.50 -5.63 -5.45
N SER A 101 44.68 -4.62 -5.12
CA SER A 101 45.13 -3.21 -5.13
C SER A 101 46.18 -2.92 -4.06
N VAL A 102 46.02 -3.45 -2.84
CA VAL A 102 47.03 -3.33 -1.78
C VAL A 102 48.32 -4.04 -2.18
N TYR A 103 48.25 -5.25 -2.73
CA TYR A 103 49.44 -5.98 -3.20
C TYR A 103 50.16 -5.24 -4.34
N GLY A 104 49.41 -4.74 -5.33
CA GLY A 104 49.95 -3.93 -6.43
C GLY A 104 50.62 -2.65 -5.94
N LEU A 105 50.07 -2.02 -4.91
CA LEU A 105 50.66 -0.82 -4.31
C LEU A 105 51.95 -1.14 -3.54
N VAL A 106 51.95 -2.22 -2.75
CA VAL A 106 53.15 -2.65 -2.00
C VAL A 106 54.29 -3.01 -2.95
N THR A 107 54.00 -3.77 -4.01
CA THR A 107 55.01 -4.16 -5.02
C THR A 107 55.59 -2.96 -5.76
N LEU A 108 54.74 -2.01 -6.17
CA LEU A 108 55.18 -0.76 -6.80
C LEU A 108 56.08 0.06 -5.87
N VAL A 109 55.74 0.14 -4.58
CA VAL A 109 56.54 0.87 -3.58
C VAL A 109 57.87 0.17 -3.33
N SER A 110 57.89 -1.17 -3.25
CA SER A 110 59.14 -1.91 -3.07
C SER A 110 60.08 -1.85 -4.27
N ASP A 111 59.56 -1.72 -5.49
CA ASP A 111 60.37 -1.57 -6.70
C ASP A 111 60.96 -0.15 -6.86
N LEU A 112 60.37 0.86 -6.19
CA LEU A 112 60.79 2.26 -6.24
C LEU A 112 61.83 2.64 -5.16
N LEU A 113 62.01 1.80 -4.13
CA LEU A 113 62.94 2.00 -3.02
C LEU A 113 64.27 1.26 -3.25
#